data_AF-A0A3C0EPK6-F1
#
_entry.id   AF-A0A3C0EPK6-F1
#
_cell.length_a   1.000
_cell.length_b   1.000
_cell.length_c   1.000
_cell.angle_alpha   90.00
_cell.angle_beta   90.00
_cell.angle_gamma   90.00
#
_symmetry.space_group_name_H-M   'P 1'
#
loop_
_entity.id
_entity.type
_entity.pdbx_description
1 polymer ?
#
loop_
_entity_poly.entity_id
_entity_poly.type
_entity_poly.pdbx_seq_one_letter_code
_entity_poly.pdbx_strand_id
1 'polypeptide(L)'
;MSTIDTQQYNTTLSQTLKRHFGHDAFRPLQEQIILDVTGGRDVLAIMPTGGGKSLCYQMPALLREGTTLVVSPLIALMEDQVKALQTNGINAAFLNSSNTPAQSMQIQRDASEGKLDL
;
A
#
# COMPACT_ATOMS: atom_id res chain seq x y z
N MET A 1 -22.69 5.03 6.43
CA MET A 1 -22.10 6.06 5.55
C MET A 1 -23.23 6.81 4.86
N SER A 2 -23.23 8.14 4.86
CA SER A 2 -24.20 8.90 4.06
C SER A 2 -23.86 8.79 2.56
N THR A 3 -24.81 9.10 1.67
CA THR A 3 -24.58 9.14 0.21
C THR A 3 -23.50 10.16 -0.19
N ILE A 4 -23.34 11.23 0.60
CA ILE A 4 -22.33 12.27 0.39
C ILE A 4 -20.93 11.75 0.72
N ASP A 5 -20.78 11.00 1.81
CA ASP A 5 -19.49 10.37 2.19
C ASP A 5 -19.01 9.37 1.12
N THR A 6 -19.95 8.68 0.48
CA THR A 6 -19.62 7.62 -0.50
C THR A 6 -19.06 8.20 -1.79
N GLN A 7 -19.61 9.31 -2.29
CA GLN A 7 -19.08 9.96 -3.50
C GLN A 7 -17.72 10.60 -3.27
N GLN A 8 -17.51 11.23 -2.11
CA GLN A 8 -16.23 11.82 -1.76
C GLN A 8 -15.15 10.73 -1.67
N TYR A 9 -15.46 9.60 -1.03
CA TYR A 9 -14.54 8.47 -0.92
C TYR A 9 -14.15 7.86 -2.28
N ASN A 10 -15.12 7.65 -3.17
CA ASN A 10 -14.84 7.14 -4.52
C ASN A 10 -13.97 8.11 -5.36
N THR A 11 -14.15 9.42 -5.15
CA THR A 11 -13.32 10.45 -5.77
C THR A 11 -11.88 10.36 -5.25
N THR A 12 -11.71 10.20 -3.93
CA THR A 12 -10.39 10.01 -3.32
C THR A 12 -9.70 8.76 -3.84
N LEU A 13 -10.40 7.61 -3.95
CA LEU A 13 -9.85 6.38 -4.49
C LEU A 13 -9.30 6.56 -5.91
N SER A 14 -10.10 7.13 -6.81
CA SER A 14 -9.72 7.35 -8.21
C SER A 14 -8.54 8.33 -8.33
N GLN A 15 -8.54 9.39 -7.51
CA GLN A 15 -7.44 10.37 -7.50
C GLN A 15 -6.14 9.76 -6.99
N THR A 16 -6.17 8.99 -5.90
CA THR A 16 -4.99 8.30 -5.37
C THR A 16 -4.44 7.29 -6.37
N LEU A 17 -5.33 6.49 -6.99
CA LEU A 17 -4.97 5.53 -8.03
C LEU A 17 -4.24 6.22 -9.20
N LYS A 18 -4.80 7.32 -9.70
CA LYS A 18 -4.21 8.05 -10.82
C LYS A 18 -2.89 8.72 -10.44
N ARG A 19 -2.85 9.37 -9.27
CA ARG A 19 -1.68 10.15 -8.80
C ARG A 19 -0.46 9.28 -8.54
N HIS A 20 -0.63 8.16 -7.84
CA HIS A 20 0.50 7.35 -7.39
C HIS A 20 0.77 6.13 -8.28
N PHE A 21 -0.23 5.61 -9.00
CA PHE A 21 -0.06 4.40 -9.80
C PHE A 21 -0.31 4.63 -11.30
N GLY A 22 -0.74 5.83 -11.70
CA GLY A 22 -0.95 6.20 -13.11
C GLY A 22 -2.14 5.52 -13.79
N HIS A 23 -2.89 4.69 -13.09
CA HIS A 23 -4.02 3.94 -13.64
C HIS A 23 -5.31 4.77 -13.66
N ASP A 24 -6.11 4.63 -14.72
CA ASP A 24 -7.39 5.33 -14.87
C ASP A 24 -8.57 4.60 -14.23
N ALA A 25 -8.43 3.28 -14.03
CA ALA A 25 -9.48 2.44 -13.46
C ALA A 25 -8.88 1.22 -12.74
N PHE A 26 -9.63 0.71 -11.77
CA PHE A 26 -9.32 -0.56 -11.12
C PHE A 26 -9.57 -1.73 -12.07
N ARG A 27 -8.75 -2.77 -11.94
CA ARG A 27 -9.03 -4.08 -12.52
C ARG A 27 -10.12 -4.80 -11.73
N PRO A 28 -10.77 -5.84 -12.29
CA PRO A 28 -11.78 -6.60 -11.57
C PRO A 28 -11.32 -7.03 -10.18
N LEU A 29 -12.22 -6.93 -9.21
CA LEU A 29 -12.04 -7.26 -7.79
C LEU A 29 -11.12 -6.34 -6.97
N GLN A 30 -10.23 -5.54 -7.59
CA GLN A 30 -9.30 -4.69 -6.83
C GLN A 30 -10.03 -3.69 -5.93
N GLU A 31 -10.99 -2.95 -6.49
CA GLU A 31 -11.75 -1.95 -5.73
C GLU A 31 -12.49 -2.58 -4.55
N GLN A 32 -13.14 -3.73 -4.76
CA GLN A 32 -13.84 -4.44 -3.69
C GLN A 32 -12.87 -4.89 -2.58
N ILE A 33 -11.70 -5.45 -2.93
CA ILE A 33 -10.69 -5.86 -1.95
C ILE A 33 -10.18 -4.64 -1.16
N ILE A 34 -9.88 -3.54 -1.86
CA ILE A 34 -9.39 -2.30 -1.23
C ILE A 34 -10.42 -1.74 -0.27
N LEU A 35 -11.71 -1.73 -0.65
CA LEU A 35 -12.81 -1.29 0.20
C LEU A 35 -12.98 -2.18 1.43
N ASP A 36 -12.88 -3.51 1.25
CA ASP A 36 -12.96 -4.46 2.34
C ASP A 36 -11.83 -4.24 3.37
N VAL A 37 -10.58 -4.18 2.90
CA VAL A 37 -9.40 -3.94 3.75
C VAL A 37 -9.47 -2.55 4.40
N THR A 38 -9.83 -1.51 3.65
CA THR A 38 -9.91 -0.15 4.20
C THR A 38 -11.00 -0.05 5.25
N GLY A 39 -12.11 -0.77 5.09
CA GLY A 39 -13.17 -0.94 6.08
C GLY A 39 -12.78 -1.77 7.31
N GLY A 40 -11.53 -2.25 7.41
CA GLY A 40 -11.04 -3.02 8.55
C GLY A 40 -11.47 -4.49 8.56
N ARG A 41 -11.88 -5.03 7.41
CA ARG A 41 -12.19 -6.47 7.28
C ARG A 41 -10.94 -7.25 6.90
N ASP A 42 -10.83 -8.45 7.46
CA ASP A 42 -9.82 -9.43 7.04
C ASP A 42 -10.20 -10.01 5.68
N VAL A 43 -9.24 -10.07 4.75
CA VAL A 43 -9.47 -10.50 3.37
C VAL A 43 -8.46 -11.55 2.94
N LEU A 44 -8.96 -12.66 2.37
CA LEU A 44 -8.16 -13.61 1.61
C LEU A 44 -8.35 -13.34 0.11
N ALA A 45 -7.38 -12.68 -0.51
CA ALA A 45 -7.39 -12.40 -1.94
C ALA A 45 -6.54 -13.42 -2.73
N ILE A 46 -7.19 -14.22 -3.58
CA ILE A 46 -6.52 -15.14 -4.50
C ILE A 46 -6.58 -14.52 -5.90
N MET A 47 -5.45 -14.06 -6.41
CA MET A 47 -5.38 -13.42 -7.72
C MET A 47 -4.17 -13.92 -8.53
N PRO A 48 -4.28 -13.99 -9.87
CA PRO A 48 -3.15 -14.41 -10.71
C PRO A 48 -1.98 -13.42 -10.64
N THR A 49 -0.79 -13.89 -11.00
CA THR A 49 0.37 -13.00 -11.24
C THR A 49 0.00 -11.94 -12.27
N GLY A 50 0.45 -10.71 -12.07
CA GLY A 50 0.04 -9.57 -12.90
C GLY A 50 -1.38 -9.08 -12.65
N GLY A 51 -2.20 -9.75 -11.82
CA GLY A 51 -3.55 -9.30 -11.44
C GLY A 51 -3.60 -8.03 -10.57
N GLY A 52 -2.45 -7.46 -10.21
CA GLY A 52 -2.36 -6.25 -9.40
C GLY A 52 -2.70 -6.46 -7.93
N LYS A 53 -2.24 -7.59 -7.36
CA LYS A 53 -2.37 -7.90 -5.92
C LYS A 53 -1.73 -6.84 -5.02
N SER A 54 -0.59 -6.29 -5.44
CA SER A 54 0.15 -5.31 -4.64
C SER A 54 -0.67 -4.05 -4.37
N LEU A 55 -1.39 -3.59 -5.39
CA LEU A 55 -2.30 -2.45 -5.30
C LEU A 55 -3.36 -2.65 -4.20
N CYS A 56 -3.77 -3.89 -3.94
CA CYS A 56 -4.82 -4.22 -2.97
C CYS A 56 -4.40 -4.00 -1.51
N TYR A 57 -3.09 -3.95 -1.20
CA TYR A 57 -2.59 -3.54 0.13
C TYR A 57 -1.90 -2.18 0.10
N GLN A 58 -1.37 -1.75 -1.05
CA GLN A 58 -0.76 -0.43 -1.20
C GLN A 58 -1.78 0.71 -1.18
N MET A 59 -2.95 0.53 -1.80
CA MET A 59 -4.00 1.55 -1.75
C MET A 59 -4.53 1.77 -0.33
N PRO A 60 -4.91 0.74 0.45
CA PRO A 60 -5.31 0.92 1.84
C PRO A 60 -4.28 1.63 2.71
N ALA A 61 -2.98 1.41 2.47
CA ALA A 61 -1.91 2.08 3.21
C ALA A 61 -1.92 3.60 3.05
N LEU A 62 -2.33 4.10 1.89
CA LEU A 62 -2.43 5.53 1.62
C LEU A 62 -3.77 6.14 2.07
N LEU A 63 -4.74 5.30 2.40
CA LEU A 63 -6.11 5.70 2.74
C LEU A 63 -6.40 5.61 4.23
N ARG A 64 -5.51 4.96 5.00
CA ARG A 64 -5.62 4.79 6.44
C ARG A 64 -4.46 5.50 7.13
N GLU A 65 -4.70 6.02 8.31
CA GLU A 65 -3.63 6.52 9.16
C GLU A 65 -2.75 5.37 9.67
N GLY A 66 -1.44 5.61 9.72
CA GLY A 66 -0.43 4.65 10.19
C GLY A 66 0.36 3.99 9.06
N THR A 67 1.19 3.01 9.43
CA THR A 67 2.07 2.29 8.51
C THR A 67 1.53 0.88 8.23
N THR A 68 1.52 0.46 6.96
CA THR A 68 1.14 -0.90 6.56
C THR A 68 2.34 -1.83 6.52
N LEU A 69 2.35 -2.86 7.36
CA LEU A 69 3.40 -3.89 7.32
C LEU A 69 3.13 -4.93 6.24
N VAL A 70 4.04 -5.06 5.27
CA VAL A 70 3.98 -6.09 4.23
C VAL A 70 5.05 -7.15 4.48
N VAL A 71 4.62 -8.40 4.65
CA VAL A 71 5.52 -9.55 4.82
C VAL A 71 5.70 -10.27 3.48
N SER A 72 6.94 -10.34 3.00
CA SER A 72 7.31 -11.02 1.75
C SER A 72 8.50 -11.95 1.99
N PRO A 73 8.50 -13.19 1.44
CA PRO A 73 9.65 -14.08 1.53
C PRO A 73 10.76 -13.73 0.53
N LEU A 74 10.53 -12.82 -0.42
CA LEU A 74 11.44 -12.53 -1.52
C LEU A 74 12.12 -11.16 -1.34
N ILE A 75 13.38 -11.16 -0.88
CA ILE A 75 14.16 -9.94 -0.62
C ILE A 75 14.29 -9.06 -1.88
N ALA A 76 14.66 -9.65 -3.02
CA ALA A 76 14.80 -8.90 -4.28
C ALA A 76 13.49 -8.20 -4.68
N LEU A 77 12.35 -8.86 -4.47
CA LEU A 77 11.03 -8.27 -4.73
C LEU A 77 10.72 -7.12 -3.76
N MET A 78 11.15 -7.21 -2.49
CA MET A 78 10.97 -6.12 -1.52
C MET A 78 11.71 -4.87 -1.99
N GLU A 79 12.96 -5.01 -2.42
CA GLU A 79 13.77 -3.88 -2.91
C GLU A 79 13.14 -3.22 -4.14
N ASP A 80 12.71 -4.02 -5.12
CA ASP A 80 12.09 -3.51 -6.35
C ASP A 80 10.76 -2.81 -6.05
N GLN A 81 9.93 -3.36 -5.16
CA GLN A 81 8.68 -2.71 -4.76
C GLN A 81 8.90 -1.40 -4.02
N VAL A 82 9.84 -1.35 -3.07
CA VAL A 82 10.14 -0.11 -2.34
C VAL A 82 10.67 0.98 -3.27
N LYS A 83 11.58 0.64 -4.20
CA LYS A 83 12.08 1.59 -5.21
C LYS A 83 10.95 2.14 -6.08
N ALA A 84 10.03 1.28 -6.53
CA ALA A 84 8.87 1.69 -7.32
C ALA A 84 7.94 2.61 -6.51
N LEU A 85 7.66 2.28 -5.25
CA LEU A 85 6.82 3.11 -4.36
C LEU A 85 7.44 4.48 -4.11
N GLN A 86 8.74 4.54 -3.81
CA GLN A 86 9.46 5.80 -3.60
C GLN A 86 9.47 6.68 -4.87
N THR A 87 9.62 6.06 -6.05
CA THR A 87 9.51 6.78 -7.34
C THR A 87 8.12 7.38 -7.55
N ASN A 88 7.10 6.74 -6.98
CA ASN A 88 5.70 7.21 -7.00
C ASN A 88 5.37 8.19 -5.85
N GLY A 89 6.39 8.65 -5.11
CA GLY A 89 6.23 9.59 -3.99
C GLY A 89 5.55 8.98 -2.76
N ILE A 90 5.61 7.65 -2.62
CA ILE A 90 5.11 6.92 -1.44
C ILE A 90 6.29 6.65 -0.52
N ASN A 91 6.15 6.99 0.77
CA ASN A 91 7.18 6.77 1.77
C ASN A 91 7.21 5.30 2.16
N ALA A 92 8.06 4.52 1.49
CA ALA A 92 8.19 3.10 1.75
C ALA A 92 9.60 2.69 2.18
N ALA A 93 9.71 1.65 3.00
CA ALA A 93 10.98 1.05 3.39
C ALA A 93 10.91 -0.48 3.37
N PHE A 94 12.07 -1.14 3.32
CA PHE A 94 12.18 -2.59 3.51
C PHE A 94 13.11 -2.91 4.68
N LEU A 95 12.78 -3.94 5.44
CA LEU A 95 13.59 -4.43 6.55
C LEU A 95 13.90 -5.92 6.36
N ASN A 96 15.17 -6.27 6.26
CA ASN A 96 15.66 -7.64 6.17
C ASN A 96 17.12 -7.74 6.72
N SER A 97 17.72 -8.93 6.65
CA SER A 97 19.04 -9.21 7.22
C SER A 97 20.22 -8.54 6.50
N SER A 98 20.02 -7.94 5.32
CA SER A 98 21.07 -7.19 4.61
C SER A 98 21.19 -5.75 5.11
N ASN A 99 20.21 -5.23 5.84
CA ASN A 99 20.28 -3.90 6.42
C ASN A 99 21.29 -3.85 7.56
N THR A 100 22.04 -2.76 7.65
CA THR A 100 22.89 -2.48 8.80
C THR A 100 22.04 -2.23 10.06
N PRO A 101 22.60 -2.38 11.28
CA PRO A 101 21.89 -2.07 12.51
C PRO A 101 21.36 -0.63 12.57
N ALA A 102 22.13 0.33 12.03
CA ALA A 102 21.71 1.73 11.96
C ALA A 102 20.51 1.94 11.02
N GLN A 103 20.53 1.33 9.84
CA GLN A 103 19.40 1.37 8.90
C GLN A 103 18.14 0.75 9.50
N SER A 104 18.29 -0.42 10.13
CA SER A 104 17.18 -1.14 10.78
C SER A 104 16.54 -0.29 11.87
N MET A 105 17.36 0.33 12.72
CA MET A 105 16.89 1.21 13.78
C MET A 105 16.20 2.45 13.22
N GLN A 106 16.71 3.03 12.14
CA GLN A 106 16.09 4.20 11.50
C GLN A 106 14.71 3.85 10.92
N ILE A 107 14.61 2.75 10.17
CA ILE A 107 13.33 2.27 9.59
C ILE A 107 12.30 2.02 10.68
N GLN A 108 12.69 1.37 11.78
CA GLN A 108 11.79 1.12 12.91
C GLN A 108 11.30 2.43 13.57
N ARG A 109 12.18 3.42 13.72
CA ARG A 109 11.80 4.74 14.24
C ARG A 109 10.82 5.43 13.30
N ASP A 110 11.14 5.48 12.01
CA ASP A 110 10.29 6.14 11.01
C ASP A 110 8.90 5.48 10.93
N ALA A 111 8.82 4.15 11.03
CA ALA A 111 7.54 3.44 11.16
C ALA A 111 6.79 3.83 12.44
N SER A 112 7.47 3.84 13.60
CA SER A 112 6.84 4.17 14.88
C SER A 112 6.36 5.63 14.99
N GLU A 113 7.01 6.53 14.25
CA GLU A 113 6.67 7.95 14.19
C GLU A 113 5.64 8.26 13.08
N GLY A 114 5.15 7.25 12.34
CA GLY A 114 4.17 7.43 11.27
C GLY A 114 4.71 8.14 10.02
N LYS A 115 6.02 8.07 9.78
CA LYS A 115 6.69 8.66 8.61
C LYS A 115 6.67 7.74 7.38
N LEU A 116 6.30 6.48 7.56
CA LEU A 116 6.21 5.48 6.49
C LEU A 116 4.75 5.13 6.20
N ASP A 117 4.41 5.08 4.93
CA ASP A 117 3.15 4.54 4.44
C ASP A 117 3.18 2.99 4.46
N LEU A 118 4.29 2.39 3.99
CA LEU A 118 4.52 0.93 3.90
C LEU A 118 5.95 0.47 4.23
#